data_AF-T1JJT3-F1
#
_entry.id   AF-T1JJT3-F1
#
_cell.length_a   1.000
_cell.length_b   1.000
_cell.length_c   1.000
_cell.angle_alpha   90.00
_cell.angle_beta   90.00
_cell.angle_gamma   90.00
#
_symmetry.space_group_name_H-M   'P 1'
#
loop_
_entity.id
_entity.type
_entity.pdbx_description
1 polymer ?
#
loop_
_entity_poly.entity_id
_entity_poly.type
_entity_poly.pdbx_seq_one_letter_code
_entity_poly.pdbx_strand_id
1 'polypeptide(L)'
;MSAIHPLGFLSSQSRTASGNYGLRDIIMALQWIQNNIYAFSGDSNRITLMGHGSGAAAVSLLVTSPLTKGLFHKAILQSGTALCSWSVQENARQALRNLSAQVGCSTNECDDNIMSCLRKQSAELMFFPVLFAPVVDGDFIPNPVLPASPDEIYRSKEYNYVPMMVGETTHEALQLTFDANSVDGNVYSDLLVSDLLKSLMDDGRIVDDVWESVKETYFRDVEFSRAVEVVPPFVEGCQFRIFLGDITVSSCVDQLLRAHVKSPIYYYVYGFRKYTSAERTFLYKTEKLLHTATDTDLRSYFQGAAFHGDDLSQLFTLRGSGNFPPPPPITDFNFTASMLCLFTSFITLDDFSQLDSWNCRNPFDTIDHLFFVSRNGTTDKFRLPGLQTAEWPPFDRVKQRYLHLNSAFSLRTKYRHREKAVLENLLRVSERTLELRSEIVSAKEPYFTVMWIMVVVCAVLLLAVICLLVGRLRTCGNRMMSYVREFQLREVKEVVSEEVTHG
;
A
#
# COMPACT_ATOMS: atom_id res chain seq x y z
N MET A 1 1.34 -4.29 7.53
CA MET A 1 0.60 -3.14 6.97
C MET A 1 -0.10 -2.43 8.11
N SER A 2 -0.01 -1.11 8.20
CA SER A 2 -0.75 -0.34 9.21
C SER A 2 -2.24 -0.38 8.86
N ALA A 3 -3.02 -1.20 9.55
CA ALA A 3 -4.47 -1.24 9.40
C ALA A 3 -5.03 0.16 9.68
N ILE A 4 -5.71 0.76 8.70
CA ILE A 4 -6.42 2.00 8.94
C ILE A 4 -7.76 1.65 9.59
N HIS A 5 -8.15 2.42 10.61
CA HIS A 5 -9.28 2.07 11.47
C HIS A 5 -10.58 1.92 10.65
N PRO A 6 -11.41 0.89 10.88
CA PRO A 6 -12.61 0.64 10.07
C PRO A 6 -13.56 1.85 10.00
N LEU A 7 -13.65 2.60 11.10
CA LEU A 7 -14.47 3.83 11.17
C LEU A 7 -14.15 4.85 10.06
N GLY A 8 -12.92 4.88 9.55
CA GLY A 8 -12.55 5.81 8.48
C GLY A 8 -12.86 5.30 7.08
N PHE A 9 -12.97 3.98 6.87
CA PHE A 9 -12.84 3.40 5.52
C PHE A 9 -13.81 2.26 5.22
N LEU A 10 -14.63 1.86 6.18
CA LEU A 10 -15.65 0.84 6.00
C LEU A 10 -16.63 1.24 4.89
N SER A 11 -16.85 0.32 3.95
CA SER A 11 -17.73 0.54 2.80
C SER A 11 -18.57 -0.69 2.51
N SER A 12 -19.85 -0.46 2.24
CA SER A 12 -20.77 -1.45 1.65
C SER A 12 -20.82 -1.35 0.12
N GLN A 13 -19.98 -0.50 -0.48
CA GLN A 13 -20.00 -0.15 -1.91
C GLN A 13 -21.40 0.26 -2.38
N SER A 14 -22.07 1.05 -1.55
CA SER A 14 -23.41 1.56 -1.76
C SER A 14 -23.60 2.87 -1.02
N ARG A 15 -24.72 3.55 -1.24
CA ARG A 15 -25.05 4.82 -0.54
C ARG A 15 -25.12 4.65 0.98
N THR A 16 -25.46 3.46 1.47
CA THR A 16 -25.59 3.13 2.90
C THR A 16 -24.29 3.34 3.67
N ALA A 17 -23.17 2.92 3.08
CA ALA A 17 -21.82 3.20 3.54
C ALA A 17 -20.88 3.31 2.33
N SER A 18 -20.69 4.53 1.83
CA SER A 18 -19.86 4.78 0.65
C SER A 18 -18.38 4.50 0.90
N GLY A 19 -17.92 4.62 2.15
CA GLY A 19 -16.50 4.61 2.52
C GLY A 19 -15.85 5.99 2.41
N ASN A 20 -14.52 6.01 2.45
CA ASN A 20 -13.67 7.20 2.35
C ASN A 20 -13.91 8.29 3.42
N TYR A 21 -14.50 7.97 4.56
CA TYR A 21 -14.73 8.94 5.64
C TYR A 21 -13.43 9.61 6.12
N GLY A 22 -12.35 8.84 6.28
CA GLY A 22 -11.05 9.38 6.65
C GLY A 22 -10.44 10.32 5.61
N LEU A 23 -10.69 10.10 4.30
CA LEU A 23 -10.29 11.07 3.27
C LEU A 23 -11.17 12.32 3.32
N ARG A 24 -12.46 12.18 3.62
CA ARG A 24 -13.37 13.32 3.82
C ARG A 24 -12.98 14.17 5.02
N ASP A 25 -12.49 13.56 6.09
CA ASP A 25 -11.96 14.28 7.25
C ASP A 25 -10.73 15.12 6.86
N ILE A 26 -9.82 14.55 6.05
CA ILE A 26 -8.67 15.31 5.52
C ILE A 26 -9.14 16.45 4.61
N ILE A 27 -10.13 16.23 3.73
CA ILE A 27 -10.70 17.28 2.88
C ILE A 27 -11.31 18.40 3.74
N MET A 28 -12.06 18.06 4.78
CA MET A 28 -12.62 19.04 5.71
C MET A 28 -11.52 19.83 6.43
N ALA A 29 -10.46 19.15 6.87
CA ALA A 29 -9.31 19.82 7.48
C ALA A 29 -8.61 20.77 6.48
N LEU A 30 -8.44 20.37 5.22
CA LEU A 30 -7.87 21.22 4.18
C LEU A 30 -8.75 22.46 3.90
N GLN A 31 -10.08 22.29 3.86
CA GLN A 31 -11.01 23.42 3.74
C GLN A 31 -10.92 24.35 4.95
N TRP A 32 -10.77 23.81 6.16
CA TRP A 32 -10.53 24.62 7.35
C TRP A 32 -9.21 25.39 7.25
N ILE A 33 -8.12 24.75 6.82
CA ILE A 33 -6.82 25.41 6.63
C ILE A 33 -6.97 26.54 5.60
N GLN A 34 -7.57 26.28 4.43
CA GLN A 34 -7.83 27.28 3.41
C GLN A 34 -8.56 28.52 3.98
N ASN A 35 -9.55 28.29 4.83
CA ASN A 35 -10.38 29.36 5.39
C ASN A 35 -9.80 30.04 6.63
N ASN A 36 -8.74 29.51 7.26
CA ASN A 36 -8.31 29.99 8.58
C ASN A 36 -6.80 30.19 8.73
N ILE A 37 -5.96 29.65 7.83
CA ILE A 37 -4.50 29.66 8.02
C ILE A 37 -3.90 31.09 8.04
N TYR A 38 -4.57 32.07 7.44
CA TYR A 38 -4.17 33.47 7.49
C TYR A 38 -4.14 34.02 8.92
N ALA A 39 -4.98 33.52 9.83
CA ALA A 39 -4.99 33.91 11.24
C ALA A 39 -3.73 33.46 11.99
N PHE A 40 -2.99 32.50 11.41
CA PHE A 40 -1.71 31.99 11.90
C PHE A 40 -0.54 32.48 11.05
N SER A 41 -0.74 33.54 10.24
CA SER A 41 0.25 34.11 9.32
C SER A 41 0.72 33.16 8.21
N GLY A 42 -0.06 32.11 7.90
CA GLY A 42 0.20 31.26 6.74
C GLY A 42 -0.52 31.76 5.48
N ASP A 43 -0.07 31.28 4.33
CA ASP A 43 -0.63 31.62 3.01
C ASP A 43 -1.45 30.45 2.46
N SER A 44 -2.75 30.67 2.28
CA SER A 44 -3.69 29.68 1.76
C SER A 44 -3.42 29.31 0.29
N ASN A 45 -2.70 30.16 -0.46
CA ASN A 45 -2.28 29.90 -1.84
C ASN A 45 -0.97 29.10 -1.92
N ARG A 46 -0.41 28.70 -0.79
CA ARG A 46 0.88 27.99 -0.71
C ARG A 46 0.84 26.84 0.31
N ILE A 47 -0.19 26.02 0.20
CA ILE A 47 -0.33 24.81 1.01
C ILE A 47 0.37 23.63 0.34
N THR A 48 1.29 22.99 1.05
CA THR A 48 1.92 21.73 0.65
C THR A 48 1.38 20.60 1.52
N LEU A 49 0.86 19.54 0.89
CA LEU A 49 0.37 18.36 1.60
C LEU A 49 1.45 17.28 1.60
N MET A 50 1.76 16.71 2.77
CA MET A 50 2.81 15.69 2.92
C MET A 50 2.29 14.48 3.67
N GLY A 51 2.70 13.30 3.25
CA GLY A 51 2.38 12.05 3.92
C GLY A 51 3.49 11.01 3.77
N HIS A 52 3.45 10.01 4.64
CA HIS A 52 4.34 8.85 4.62
C HIS A 52 3.54 7.54 4.64
N GLY A 53 3.97 6.53 3.89
CA GLY A 53 3.31 5.22 3.81
C GLY A 53 1.84 5.34 3.40
N SER A 54 0.92 4.88 4.26
CA SER A 54 -0.53 5.05 4.07
C SER A 54 -0.97 6.51 4.02
N GLY A 55 -0.26 7.41 4.73
CA GLY A 55 -0.46 8.85 4.59
C GLY A 55 -0.04 9.36 3.22
N ALA A 56 1.07 8.88 2.65
CA ALA A 56 1.50 9.25 1.31
C ALA A 56 0.51 8.76 0.24
N ALA A 57 0.00 7.53 0.40
CA ALA A 57 -1.09 7.03 -0.44
C ALA A 57 -2.35 7.91 -0.33
N ALA A 58 -2.75 8.32 0.86
CA ALA A 58 -3.87 9.24 1.05
C ALA A 58 -3.63 10.60 0.37
N VAL A 59 -2.44 11.20 0.50
CA VAL A 59 -2.07 12.43 -0.23
C VAL A 59 -2.16 12.23 -1.74
N SER A 60 -1.64 11.12 -2.25
CA SER A 60 -1.69 10.79 -3.67
C SER A 60 -3.13 10.57 -4.17
N LEU A 61 -4.01 9.98 -3.35
CA LEU A 61 -5.45 9.86 -3.66
C LEU A 61 -6.17 11.21 -3.63
N LEU A 62 -5.75 12.11 -2.74
CA LEU A 62 -6.23 13.49 -2.72
C LEU A 62 -5.73 14.28 -3.94
N VAL A 63 -4.60 13.91 -4.56
CA VAL A 63 -4.20 14.47 -5.88
C VAL A 63 -5.16 14.02 -6.98
N THR A 64 -5.70 12.79 -6.92
CA THR A 64 -6.66 12.27 -7.90
C THR A 64 -8.12 12.63 -7.60
N SER A 65 -8.42 13.22 -6.44
CA SER A 65 -9.80 13.57 -6.06
C SER A 65 -10.27 14.88 -6.69
N PRO A 66 -11.49 14.96 -7.25
CA PRO A 66 -12.05 16.22 -7.71
C PRO A 66 -12.39 17.19 -6.57
N LEU A 67 -12.62 16.66 -5.35
CA LEU A 67 -13.06 17.45 -4.18
C LEU A 67 -11.95 18.31 -3.57
N THR A 68 -10.70 18.07 -3.95
CA THR A 68 -9.51 18.73 -3.41
C THR A 68 -8.93 19.79 -4.33
N LYS A 69 -9.59 20.05 -5.47
CA LYS A 69 -9.13 21.01 -6.46
C LYS A 69 -8.95 22.39 -5.84
N GLY A 70 -7.72 22.89 -5.89
CA GLY A 70 -7.34 24.19 -5.34
C GLY A 70 -7.16 24.22 -3.82
N LEU A 71 -7.30 23.09 -3.10
CA LEU A 71 -7.11 23.07 -1.64
C LEU A 71 -5.64 22.98 -1.23
N PHE A 72 -4.76 22.48 -2.11
CA PHE A 72 -3.31 22.43 -1.92
C PHE A 72 -2.59 22.58 -3.26
N HIS A 73 -1.31 22.93 -3.19
CA HIS A 73 -0.54 23.44 -4.33
C HIS A 73 0.70 22.59 -4.63
N LYS A 74 1.18 21.80 -3.67
CA LYS A 74 2.29 20.84 -3.83
C LYS A 74 2.01 19.60 -2.98
N ALA A 75 2.59 18.46 -3.37
CA ALA A 75 2.50 17.23 -2.59
C ALA A 75 3.88 16.61 -2.34
N ILE A 76 4.07 16.01 -1.15
CA ILE A 76 5.25 15.23 -0.80
C ILE A 76 4.80 13.81 -0.43
N LEU A 77 5.25 12.82 -1.19
CA LEU A 77 4.89 11.41 -1.08
C LEU A 77 6.11 10.60 -0.63
N GLN A 78 6.15 10.21 0.64
CA GLN A 78 7.24 9.42 1.21
C GLN A 78 6.82 7.95 1.32
N SER A 79 7.48 7.04 0.61
CA SER A 79 7.27 5.59 0.69
C SER A 79 5.82 5.13 0.44
N GLY A 80 5.09 5.78 -0.46
CA GLY A 80 3.72 5.40 -0.81
C GLY A 80 3.06 6.27 -1.87
N THR A 81 2.14 5.69 -2.66
CA THR A 81 1.37 6.37 -3.70
C THR A 81 -0.04 5.78 -3.82
N ALA A 82 -0.92 6.43 -4.59
CA ALA A 82 -2.24 5.92 -4.92
C ALA A 82 -2.25 4.72 -5.88
N LEU A 83 -1.08 4.33 -6.41
CA LEU A 83 -0.93 3.18 -7.31
C LEU A 83 -0.41 1.94 -6.58
N CYS A 84 -0.21 2.02 -5.26
CA CYS A 84 0.19 0.85 -4.49
C CYS A 84 -1.01 -0.08 -4.31
N SER A 85 -0.80 -1.40 -4.39
CA SER A 85 -1.86 -2.41 -4.27
C SER A 85 -2.62 -2.36 -2.94
N TRP A 86 -1.99 -1.81 -1.89
CA TRP A 86 -2.58 -1.63 -0.57
C TRP A 86 -3.25 -0.26 -0.37
N SER A 87 -3.26 0.61 -1.38
CA SER A 87 -3.78 1.99 -1.27
C SER A 87 -5.29 2.09 -1.47
N VAL A 88 -5.88 1.19 -2.26
CA VAL A 88 -7.32 1.12 -2.54
C VAL A 88 -7.81 -0.30 -2.29
N GLN A 89 -8.92 -0.43 -1.56
CA GLN A 89 -9.54 -1.70 -1.21
C GLN A 89 -10.43 -2.19 -2.36
N GLU A 90 -10.05 -3.30 -2.98
CA GLU A 90 -10.89 -3.94 -4.03
C GLU A 90 -12.09 -4.68 -3.41
N ASN A 91 -11.84 -5.49 -2.38
CA ASN A 91 -12.82 -6.39 -1.77
C ASN A 91 -13.54 -5.79 -0.54
N ALA A 92 -13.97 -4.53 -0.62
CA ALA A 92 -14.51 -3.79 0.53
C ALA A 92 -15.77 -4.42 1.15
N ARG A 93 -16.68 -4.99 0.33
CA ARG A 93 -17.86 -5.72 0.82
C ARG A 93 -17.49 -6.98 1.61
N GLN A 94 -16.47 -7.71 1.18
CA GLN A 94 -16.01 -8.89 1.91
C GLN A 94 -15.37 -8.48 3.23
N ALA A 95 -14.57 -7.41 3.25
CA ALA A 95 -14.01 -6.85 4.48
C ALA A 95 -15.12 -6.42 5.47
N LEU A 96 -16.17 -5.77 4.99
CA LEU A 96 -17.36 -5.42 5.76
C LEU A 96 -18.03 -6.66 6.37
N ARG A 97 -18.28 -7.71 5.58
CA ARG A 97 -18.91 -8.95 6.05
C ARG A 97 -18.02 -9.69 7.06
N ASN A 98 -16.71 -9.72 6.85
CA ASN A 98 -15.76 -10.32 7.79
C ASN A 98 -15.80 -9.61 9.14
N LEU A 99 -15.77 -8.27 9.15
CA LEU A 99 -15.93 -7.50 10.38
C LEU A 99 -17.29 -7.76 11.03
N SER A 100 -18.37 -7.78 10.23
CA SER A 100 -19.74 -8.01 10.72
C SER A 100 -19.85 -9.36 11.43
N ALA A 101 -19.33 -10.43 10.83
CA ALA A 101 -19.31 -11.76 11.45
C ALA A 101 -18.54 -11.76 12.78
N GLN A 102 -17.41 -11.06 12.85
CA GLN A 102 -16.55 -11.02 14.03
C GLN A 102 -17.22 -10.31 15.22
N VAL A 103 -17.98 -9.25 14.97
CA VAL A 103 -18.67 -8.49 16.02
C VAL A 103 -20.11 -8.96 16.27
N GLY A 104 -20.50 -10.11 15.72
CA GLY A 104 -21.82 -10.70 15.92
C GLY A 104 -22.96 -9.98 15.18
N CYS A 105 -22.65 -9.21 14.15
CA CYS A 105 -23.64 -8.64 13.23
C CYS A 105 -23.96 -9.61 12.10
N SER A 106 -25.18 -9.53 11.55
CA SER A 106 -25.58 -10.34 10.40
C SER A 106 -24.70 -10.05 9.19
N THR A 107 -24.41 -11.08 8.39
CA THR A 107 -23.64 -10.98 7.13
C THR A 107 -24.50 -11.17 5.89
N ASN A 108 -25.76 -11.59 6.06
CA ASN A 108 -26.68 -12.00 4.99
C ASN A 108 -27.95 -11.11 4.96
N GLU A 109 -27.89 -9.94 5.58
CA GLU A 109 -28.96 -8.94 5.54
C GLU A 109 -28.63 -7.80 4.57
N CYS A 110 -29.60 -6.92 4.33
CA CYS A 110 -29.37 -5.69 3.56
C CYS A 110 -28.34 -4.79 4.27
N ASP A 111 -27.57 -4.03 3.48
CA ASP A 111 -26.50 -3.15 3.98
C ASP A 111 -26.95 -2.25 5.14
N ASP A 112 -28.19 -1.72 5.09
CA ASP A 112 -28.72 -0.85 6.14
C ASP A 112 -28.81 -1.53 7.51
N ASN A 113 -29.20 -2.80 7.54
CA ASN A 113 -29.30 -3.57 8.78
C ASN A 113 -27.92 -3.93 9.33
N ILE A 114 -27.01 -4.34 8.43
CA ILE A 114 -25.60 -4.60 8.78
C ILE A 114 -24.98 -3.34 9.41
N MET A 115 -25.13 -2.19 8.74
CA MET A 115 -24.61 -0.92 9.24
C MET A 115 -25.29 -0.45 10.53
N SER A 116 -26.59 -0.68 10.68
CA SER A 116 -27.33 -0.38 11.92
C SER A 116 -26.80 -1.18 13.11
N CYS A 117 -26.45 -2.45 12.90
CA CYS A 117 -25.80 -3.27 13.91
C CYS A 117 -24.39 -2.77 14.23
N LEU A 118 -23.55 -2.54 13.20
CA LEU A 118 -22.16 -2.10 13.38
C LEU A 118 -22.05 -0.77 14.13
N ARG A 119 -22.96 0.18 13.89
CA ARG A 119 -23.02 1.47 14.60
C ARG A 119 -23.31 1.35 16.11
N LYS A 120 -23.85 0.20 16.56
CA LYS A 120 -24.13 -0.07 17.98
C LYS A 120 -22.96 -0.77 18.69
N GLN A 121 -21.97 -1.25 17.93
CA GLN A 121 -20.80 -1.91 18.49
C GLN A 121 -19.84 -0.88 19.10
N SER A 122 -19.04 -1.31 20.07
CA SER A 122 -18.01 -0.44 20.65
C SER A 122 -16.84 -0.29 19.68
N ALA A 123 -16.17 0.87 19.71
CA ALA A 123 -15.05 1.13 18.81
C ALA A 123 -13.87 0.18 19.07
N GLU A 124 -13.72 -0.30 20.31
CA GLU A 124 -12.70 -1.28 20.70
C GLU A 124 -12.89 -2.61 19.99
N LEU A 125 -14.14 -3.02 19.75
CA LEU A 125 -14.47 -4.21 18.98
C LEU A 125 -14.28 -4.01 17.47
N MET A 126 -13.84 -2.84 17.03
CA MET A 126 -13.49 -2.58 15.62
C MET A 126 -11.96 -2.63 15.40
N PHE A 127 -11.16 -2.81 16.45
CA PHE A 127 -9.72 -3.07 16.35
C PHE A 127 -9.44 -4.54 16.05
N PHE A 128 -9.77 -4.99 14.84
CA PHE A 128 -9.47 -6.34 14.36
C PHE A 128 -8.51 -6.29 13.16
N PRO A 129 -7.78 -7.38 12.86
CA PRO A 129 -6.78 -7.42 11.77
C PRO A 129 -7.43 -7.50 10.38
N VAL A 130 -8.60 -6.88 10.20
CA VAL A 130 -9.18 -6.63 8.88
C VAL A 130 -8.63 -5.31 8.40
N LEU A 131 -7.84 -5.35 7.31
CA LEU A 131 -7.34 -4.15 6.67
C LEU A 131 -8.50 -3.42 5.99
N PHE A 132 -8.65 -2.13 6.32
CA PHE A 132 -9.52 -1.22 5.59
C PHE A 132 -8.66 -0.14 4.94
N ALA A 133 -8.99 0.14 3.68
CA ALA A 133 -8.34 1.15 2.85
C ALA A 133 -9.41 1.97 2.10
N PRO A 134 -9.04 3.13 1.53
CA PRO A 134 -9.88 3.88 0.59
C PRO A 134 -10.55 3.00 -0.46
N VAL A 135 -11.73 3.38 -0.95
CA VAL A 135 -12.48 2.66 -1.98
C VAL A 135 -12.78 3.59 -3.16
N VAL A 136 -12.93 3.04 -4.36
CA VAL A 136 -13.56 3.78 -5.45
C VAL A 136 -15.05 3.93 -5.11
N ASP A 137 -15.46 5.13 -4.71
CA ASP A 137 -16.84 5.43 -4.31
C ASP A 137 -17.73 5.90 -5.47
N GLY A 138 -17.14 6.06 -6.66
CA GLY A 138 -17.83 6.04 -7.95
C GLY A 138 -19.09 6.90 -8.00
N ASP A 139 -20.22 6.27 -8.28
CA ASP A 139 -21.55 6.90 -8.32
C ASP A 139 -22.41 6.60 -7.08
N PHE A 140 -21.84 6.01 -6.02
CA PHE A 140 -22.58 5.67 -4.79
C PHE A 140 -23.21 6.93 -4.16
N ILE A 141 -22.54 8.07 -4.35
CA ILE A 141 -22.90 9.38 -3.83
C ILE A 141 -22.62 10.48 -4.87
N PRO A 142 -23.34 11.62 -4.86
CA PRO A 142 -23.20 12.66 -5.89
C PRO A 142 -21.83 13.34 -5.97
N ASN A 143 -21.06 13.31 -4.88
CA ASN A 143 -19.75 13.96 -4.76
C ASN A 143 -18.72 12.93 -4.28
N PRO A 144 -18.29 11.98 -5.13
CA PRO A 144 -17.35 10.94 -4.76
C PRO A 144 -15.97 11.53 -4.43
N VAL A 145 -15.28 10.92 -3.47
CA VAL A 145 -13.87 11.24 -3.23
C VAL A 145 -13.00 10.67 -4.35
N LEU A 146 -13.30 9.45 -4.80
CA LEU A 146 -12.60 8.68 -5.81
C LEU A 146 -13.61 8.16 -6.84
N PRO A 147 -13.86 8.94 -7.92
CA PRO A 147 -14.86 8.57 -8.93
C PRO A 147 -14.47 7.35 -9.78
N ALA A 148 -13.17 7.04 -9.86
CA ALA A 148 -12.61 5.95 -10.64
C ALA A 148 -11.31 5.46 -9.97
N SER A 149 -10.70 4.40 -10.49
CA SER A 149 -9.41 3.96 -9.97
C SER A 149 -8.32 5.02 -10.21
N PRO A 150 -7.30 5.14 -9.34
CA PRO A 150 -6.24 6.13 -9.51
C PRO A 150 -5.52 6.03 -10.86
N ASP A 151 -5.31 4.80 -11.36
CA ASP A 151 -4.73 4.55 -12.68
C ASP A 151 -5.59 5.15 -13.83
N GLU A 152 -6.90 4.92 -13.83
CA GLU A 152 -7.83 5.50 -14.81
C GLU A 152 -7.82 7.04 -14.76
N ILE A 153 -7.74 7.62 -13.56
CA ILE A 153 -7.69 9.08 -13.37
C ILE A 153 -6.38 9.66 -13.92
N TYR A 154 -5.24 8.99 -13.71
CA TYR A 154 -3.97 9.42 -14.30
C TYR A 154 -3.97 9.28 -15.83
N ARG A 155 -4.56 8.21 -16.39
CA ARG A 155 -4.68 7.99 -17.85
C ARG A 155 -5.58 9.04 -18.53
N SER A 156 -6.72 9.35 -17.93
CA SER A 156 -7.67 10.38 -18.39
C SER A 156 -7.15 11.81 -18.19
N LYS A 157 -6.14 11.99 -17.33
CA LYS A 157 -5.53 13.28 -16.96
C LYS A 157 -6.47 14.21 -16.18
N GLU A 158 -7.44 13.65 -15.48
CA GLU A 158 -8.46 14.35 -14.68
C GLU A 158 -8.06 14.54 -13.20
N TYR A 159 -6.77 14.48 -12.89
CA TYR A 159 -6.23 14.73 -11.55
C TYR A 159 -5.80 16.20 -11.35
N ASN A 160 -5.52 16.58 -10.10
CA ASN A 160 -5.03 17.92 -9.77
C ASN A 160 -3.55 18.10 -10.16
N TYR A 161 -3.27 19.07 -11.03
CA TYR A 161 -1.91 19.34 -11.51
C TYR A 161 -1.07 20.12 -10.47
N VAL A 162 -0.52 19.41 -9.49
CA VAL A 162 0.38 19.95 -8.46
C VAL A 162 1.79 19.35 -8.58
N PRO A 163 2.88 20.14 -8.41
CA PRO A 163 4.23 19.60 -8.26
C PRO A 163 4.32 18.58 -7.12
N MET A 164 5.08 17.51 -7.35
CA MET A 164 5.25 16.44 -6.37
C MET A 164 6.73 16.23 -6.05
N MET A 165 7.04 16.01 -4.77
CA MET A 165 8.27 15.34 -4.36
C MET A 165 7.91 13.92 -3.97
N VAL A 166 8.56 12.94 -4.58
CA VAL A 166 8.30 11.51 -4.34
C VAL A 166 9.60 10.85 -3.91
N GLY A 167 9.54 9.97 -2.91
CA GLY A 167 10.72 9.19 -2.56
C GLY A 167 10.44 7.89 -1.85
N GLU A 168 11.47 7.08 -1.78
CA GLU A 168 11.49 5.76 -1.16
C GLU A 168 12.80 5.55 -0.39
N THR A 169 12.80 4.66 0.58
CA THR A 169 14.02 4.25 1.28
C THR A 169 14.68 3.08 0.56
N THR A 170 15.97 2.83 0.84
CA THR A 170 16.67 1.72 0.18
C THR A 170 16.14 0.34 0.59
N HIS A 171 15.44 0.21 1.72
CA HIS A 171 15.02 -1.06 2.32
C HIS A 171 13.64 -0.97 3.01
N GLU A 172 12.57 -0.74 2.23
CA GLU A 172 11.21 -0.50 2.74
C GLU A 172 10.62 -1.64 3.61
N ALA A 173 10.77 -2.91 3.25
CA ALA A 173 9.94 -3.99 3.84
C ALA A 173 10.46 -4.68 5.12
N LEU A 174 11.28 -4.02 5.95
CA LEU A 174 11.77 -4.65 7.20
C LEU A 174 10.63 -5.11 8.12
N GLN A 175 9.58 -4.31 8.27
CA GLN A 175 8.49 -4.58 9.21
C GLN A 175 7.55 -5.73 8.78
N LEU A 176 7.55 -6.11 7.50
CA LEU A 176 6.70 -7.18 6.96
C LEU A 176 7.20 -8.60 7.32
N THR A 177 8.46 -8.73 7.77
CA THR A 177 9.06 -10.05 8.06
C THR A 177 8.85 -10.55 9.49
N PHE A 178 8.19 -9.79 10.37
CA PHE A 178 8.00 -10.19 11.77
C PHE A 178 6.91 -11.25 11.98
N ASP A 179 5.94 -11.34 11.06
CA ASP A 179 4.96 -12.43 11.06
C ASP A 179 5.55 -13.76 10.54
N ALA A 180 6.74 -13.74 9.93
CA ALA A 180 7.41 -14.97 9.50
C ALA A 180 8.18 -15.67 10.64
N ASN A 181 8.47 -14.96 11.75
CA ASN A 181 9.15 -15.53 12.91
C ASN A 181 8.23 -16.35 13.84
N SER A 182 6.92 -16.42 13.56
CA SER A 182 6.03 -17.41 14.17
C SER A 182 6.12 -18.79 13.50
N VAL A 183 6.96 -18.94 12.48
CA VAL A 183 7.23 -20.22 11.83
C VAL A 183 8.37 -20.88 12.59
N ASP A 184 8.06 -22.00 13.25
CA ASP A 184 9.01 -22.90 13.91
C ASP A 184 10.27 -23.04 13.04
N GLY A 185 11.46 -22.87 13.65
CA GLY A 185 12.76 -22.84 12.97
C GLY A 185 13.17 -24.12 12.21
N ASN A 186 12.24 -25.06 12.03
CA ASN A 186 12.41 -26.31 11.28
C ASN A 186 11.49 -26.41 10.04
N VAL A 187 10.70 -25.39 9.70
CA VAL A 187 9.86 -25.40 8.49
C VAL A 187 10.19 -24.18 7.62
N TYR A 188 11.40 -24.17 7.05
CA TYR A 188 11.62 -23.46 5.79
C TYR A 188 10.88 -24.23 4.70
N SER A 189 9.92 -23.60 4.05
CA SER A 189 9.31 -24.15 2.84
C SER A 189 9.38 -23.09 1.74
N ASP A 190 9.76 -23.51 0.54
CA ASP A 190 9.61 -22.72 -0.69
C ASP A 190 8.15 -22.23 -0.90
N LEU A 191 7.22 -22.82 -0.14
CA LEU A 191 5.82 -22.43 -0.05
C LEU A 191 5.64 -21.04 0.58
N LEU A 192 6.52 -20.49 1.43
CA LEU A 192 6.23 -19.18 2.06
C LEU A 192 6.20 -18.02 1.06
N VAL A 193 7.16 -17.98 0.12
CA VAL A 193 7.17 -16.95 -0.92
C VAL A 193 6.26 -17.31 -2.07
N SER A 194 6.16 -18.59 -2.42
CA SER A 194 5.17 -19.07 -3.38
C SER A 194 3.73 -18.79 -2.89
N ASP A 195 3.44 -18.96 -1.61
CA ASP A 195 2.11 -18.71 -1.00
C ASP A 195 1.86 -17.23 -0.78
N LEU A 196 2.89 -16.45 -0.43
CA LEU A 196 2.79 -14.99 -0.48
C LEU A 196 2.51 -14.52 -1.92
N LEU A 197 3.21 -15.05 -2.91
CA LEU A 197 2.96 -14.77 -4.32
C LEU A 197 1.56 -15.25 -4.74
N LYS A 198 1.08 -16.42 -4.31
CA LYS A 198 -0.30 -16.88 -4.53
C LYS A 198 -1.34 -16.02 -3.80
N SER A 199 -0.98 -15.41 -2.67
CA SER A 199 -1.86 -14.47 -1.96
C SER A 199 -1.91 -13.10 -2.65
N LEU A 200 -0.83 -12.73 -3.35
CA LEU A 200 -0.73 -11.53 -4.17
C LEU A 200 -1.21 -11.75 -5.62
N MET A 201 -1.32 -13.01 -6.06
CA MET A 201 -1.60 -13.41 -7.44
C MET A 201 -2.55 -14.61 -7.48
N ASP A 202 -3.73 -14.42 -8.08
CA ASP A 202 -4.83 -15.40 -8.09
C ASP A 202 -4.64 -16.62 -9.03
N ASP A 203 -3.49 -16.75 -9.72
CA ASP A 203 -3.21 -17.85 -10.66
C ASP A 203 -1.90 -18.61 -10.34
N GLY A 204 -2.05 -19.82 -9.79
CA GLY A 204 -0.93 -20.67 -9.39
C GLY A 204 0.00 -21.14 -10.51
N ARG A 205 -0.41 -21.12 -11.79
CA ARG A 205 0.49 -21.48 -12.91
C ARG A 205 1.46 -20.37 -13.27
N ILE A 206 1.08 -19.13 -13.01
CA ILE A 206 1.90 -17.94 -13.25
C ILE A 206 2.88 -17.75 -12.09
N VAL A 207 2.48 -18.14 -10.89
CA VAL A 207 3.32 -18.05 -9.69
C VAL A 207 4.64 -18.80 -9.84
N ASP A 208 4.66 -19.97 -10.49
CA ASP A 208 5.91 -20.74 -10.66
C ASP A 208 6.90 -20.04 -11.60
N ASP A 209 6.46 -19.58 -12.76
CA ASP A 209 7.29 -18.82 -13.71
C ASP A 209 7.76 -17.47 -13.12
N VAL A 210 6.88 -16.82 -12.36
CA VAL A 210 7.18 -15.60 -11.60
C VAL A 210 8.25 -15.87 -10.56
N TRP A 211 8.13 -16.99 -9.84
CA TRP A 211 9.05 -17.35 -8.79
C TRP A 211 10.46 -17.63 -9.33
N GLU A 212 10.58 -18.32 -10.46
CA GLU A 212 11.87 -18.49 -11.13
C GLU A 212 12.52 -17.14 -11.49
N SER A 213 11.74 -16.22 -12.06
CA SER A 213 12.22 -14.87 -12.41
C SER A 213 12.68 -14.06 -11.18
N VAL A 214 11.96 -14.21 -10.06
CA VAL A 214 12.33 -13.58 -8.78
C VAL A 214 13.63 -14.17 -8.24
N LYS A 215 13.80 -15.50 -8.27
CA LYS A 215 15.05 -16.18 -7.87
C LYS A 215 16.24 -15.69 -8.67
N GLU A 216 16.13 -15.64 -10.00
CA GLU A 216 17.19 -15.15 -10.89
C GLU A 216 17.50 -13.65 -10.71
N THR A 217 16.60 -12.88 -10.13
CA THR A 217 16.78 -11.43 -9.97
C THR A 217 17.35 -11.08 -8.59
N TYR A 218 16.76 -11.64 -7.53
CA TYR A 218 17.02 -11.27 -6.14
C TYR A 218 17.88 -12.29 -5.38
N PHE A 219 17.97 -13.54 -5.86
CA PHE A 219 18.58 -14.66 -5.14
C PHE A 219 19.61 -15.43 -5.99
N ARG A 220 20.33 -14.74 -6.89
CA ARG A 220 21.28 -15.37 -7.83
C ARG A 220 22.33 -16.25 -7.16
N ASP A 221 22.78 -15.85 -5.98
CA ASP A 221 23.86 -16.50 -5.25
C ASP A 221 23.35 -17.52 -4.21
N VAL A 222 22.08 -17.94 -4.31
CA VAL A 222 21.43 -18.83 -3.35
C VAL A 222 21.17 -20.21 -3.98
N GLU A 223 21.76 -21.27 -3.43
CA GLU A 223 21.49 -22.64 -3.86
C GLU A 223 20.24 -23.19 -3.15
N PHE A 224 19.09 -23.09 -3.83
CA PHE A 224 17.78 -23.52 -3.28
C PHE A 224 17.68 -25.01 -2.93
N SER A 225 18.59 -25.85 -3.45
CA SER A 225 18.67 -27.27 -3.14
C SER A 225 19.21 -27.55 -1.71
N ARG A 226 19.85 -26.55 -1.07
CA ARG A 226 20.49 -26.67 0.24
C ARG A 226 19.85 -25.74 1.24
N ALA A 227 18.98 -26.27 2.10
CA ALA A 227 18.27 -25.48 3.12
C ALA A 227 19.19 -24.55 3.95
N VAL A 228 20.43 -24.97 4.23
CA VAL A 228 21.44 -24.17 4.97
C VAL A 228 21.88 -22.91 4.22
N GLU A 229 21.86 -22.91 2.89
CA GLU A 229 22.22 -21.76 2.05
C GLU A 229 21.03 -20.82 1.79
N VAL A 230 19.81 -21.32 1.98
CA VAL A 230 18.57 -20.56 1.76
C VAL A 230 18.10 -19.80 3.00
N VAL A 231 18.29 -20.38 4.19
CA VAL A 231 17.86 -19.74 5.44
C VAL A 231 18.51 -18.36 5.65
N PRO A 232 19.83 -18.13 5.43
CA PRO A 232 20.43 -16.84 5.69
C PRO A 232 19.89 -15.72 4.78
N PRO A 233 19.79 -15.83 3.44
CA PRO A 233 19.21 -14.79 2.59
C PRO A 233 17.73 -14.44 2.86
N PHE A 234 16.96 -15.37 3.45
CA PHE A 234 15.52 -15.22 3.71
C PHE A 234 15.18 -14.80 5.14
N VAL A 235 15.85 -15.38 6.14
CA VAL A 235 15.63 -15.12 7.58
C VAL A 235 16.53 -13.99 8.08
N GLU A 236 17.78 -13.96 7.63
CA GLU A 236 18.80 -12.99 8.09
C GLU A 236 19.13 -11.92 7.03
N GLY A 237 18.79 -12.18 5.77
CA GLY A 237 19.27 -11.44 4.61
C GLY A 237 18.39 -10.28 4.18
N CYS A 238 19.04 -9.25 3.61
CA CYS A 238 18.34 -8.12 3.01
C CYS A 238 17.57 -8.49 1.73
N GLN A 239 17.90 -9.59 1.03
CA GLN A 239 17.39 -9.86 -0.33
C GLN A 239 15.87 -10.08 -0.39
N PHE A 240 15.32 -10.94 0.48
CA PHE A 240 13.87 -11.13 0.53
C PHE A 240 13.14 -9.84 0.93
N ARG A 241 13.72 -9.07 1.86
CA ARG A 241 13.17 -7.76 2.26
C ARG A 241 13.26 -6.71 1.16
N ILE A 242 14.32 -6.75 0.35
CA ILE A 242 14.48 -5.90 -0.82
C ILE A 242 13.38 -6.23 -1.85
N PHE A 243 13.16 -7.52 -2.12
CA PHE A 243 12.07 -7.97 -2.99
C PHE A 243 10.70 -7.50 -2.47
N LEU A 244 10.41 -7.71 -1.18
CA LEU A 244 9.16 -7.23 -0.56
C LEU A 244 9.02 -5.70 -0.65
N GLY A 245 10.10 -4.96 -0.44
CA GLY A 245 10.10 -3.51 -0.57
C GLY A 245 9.80 -3.07 -2.00
N ASP A 246 10.40 -3.76 -2.97
CA ASP A 246 10.21 -3.44 -4.38
C ASP A 246 8.81 -3.76 -4.87
N ILE A 247 8.23 -4.90 -4.50
CA ILE A 247 6.87 -5.25 -4.93
C ILE A 247 5.81 -4.39 -4.25
N THR A 248 6.03 -3.96 -2.99
CA THR A 248 5.00 -3.21 -2.23
C THR A 248 5.12 -1.70 -2.34
N VAL A 249 6.32 -1.15 -2.55
CA VAL A 249 6.56 0.31 -2.60
C VAL A 249 7.26 0.71 -3.89
N SER A 250 8.41 0.10 -4.22
CA SER A 250 9.21 0.61 -5.33
C SER A 250 8.55 0.48 -6.70
N SER A 251 7.69 -0.53 -6.87
CA SER A 251 6.87 -0.75 -8.07
C SER A 251 5.81 0.34 -8.23
N CYS A 252 5.01 0.64 -7.20
CA CYS A 252 3.99 1.68 -7.31
C CYS A 252 4.56 3.10 -7.42
N VAL A 253 5.72 3.36 -6.80
CA VAL A 253 6.46 4.61 -7.04
C VAL A 253 6.91 4.70 -8.50
N ASP A 254 7.46 3.62 -9.09
CA ASP A 254 7.85 3.60 -10.51
C ASP A 254 6.66 3.77 -11.45
N GLN A 255 5.51 3.15 -11.13
CA GLN A 255 4.26 3.35 -11.89
C GLN A 255 3.85 4.82 -11.91
N LEU A 256 3.91 5.53 -10.78
CA LEU A 256 3.60 6.96 -10.71
C LEU A 256 4.61 7.80 -11.51
N LEU A 257 5.91 7.50 -11.40
CA LEU A 257 6.97 8.20 -12.13
C LEU A 257 6.85 8.04 -13.64
N ARG A 258 6.28 6.91 -14.09
CA ARG A 258 6.07 6.59 -15.51
C ARG A 258 4.72 7.02 -16.04
N ALA A 259 3.72 7.18 -15.16
CA ALA A 259 2.44 7.77 -15.50
C ALA A 259 2.70 9.09 -16.24
N HIS A 260 2.01 9.32 -17.35
CA HIS A 260 2.19 10.50 -18.21
C HIS A 260 1.64 11.78 -17.54
N VAL A 261 2.04 12.03 -16.31
CA VAL A 261 1.61 13.16 -15.52
C VAL A 261 2.26 14.44 -16.06
N LYS A 262 1.46 15.48 -16.21
CA LYS A 262 1.88 16.83 -16.60
C LYS A 262 2.65 17.56 -15.49
N SER A 263 2.41 17.20 -14.23
CA SER A 263 3.06 17.87 -13.10
C SER A 263 4.54 17.48 -12.98
N PRO A 264 5.43 18.41 -12.59
CA PRO A 264 6.81 18.05 -12.28
C PRO A 264 6.86 17.14 -11.05
N ILE A 265 7.56 16.02 -11.16
CA ILE A 265 7.87 15.12 -10.03
C ILE A 265 9.36 15.23 -9.71
N TYR A 266 9.75 15.53 -8.48
CA TYR A 266 11.13 15.46 -8.01
C TYR A 266 11.32 14.14 -7.25
N TYR A 267 12.19 13.27 -7.75
CA TYR A 267 12.34 11.91 -7.21
C TYR A 267 13.63 11.75 -6.39
N TYR A 268 13.50 11.26 -5.15
CA TYR A 268 14.63 10.99 -4.24
C TYR A 268 14.64 9.54 -3.76
N VAL A 269 15.82 9.06 -3.38
CA VAL A 269 16.00 7.77 -2.69
C VAL A 269 16.79 8.01 -1.42
N TYR A 270 16.22 7.61 -0.28
CA TYR A 270 16.80 7.78 1.04
C TYR A 270 17.66 6.57 1.44
N GLY A 271 18.94 6.81 1.67
CA GLY A 271 19.93 5.77 2.02
C GLY A 271 20.81 6.12 3.22
N PHE A 272 20.49 7.21 3.96
CA PHE A 272 21.26 7.60 5.13
C PHE A 272 20.82 6.83 6.38
N ARG A 273 21.80 6.21 7.05
CA ARG A 273 21.55 5.48 8.30
C ARG A 273 21.72 6.40 9.49
N LYS A 274 20.61 6.69 10.18
CA LYS A 274 20.63 7.45 11.44
C LYS A 274 21.14 6.58 12.58
N TYR A 275 21.91 7.15 13.52
CA TYR A 275 22.39 6.46 14.73
C TYR A 275 21.25 5.93 15.62
N THR A 276 20.08 6.54 15.53
CA THR A 276 18.84 6.19 16.25
C THR A 276 17.78 5.58 15.35
N SER A 277 18.17 4.97 14.21
CA SER A 277 17.23 4.31 13.30
C SER A 277 16.35 3.28 14.03
N ALA A 278 15.14 3.05 13.51
CA ALA A 278 14.20 2.08 14.09
C ALA A 278 14.82 0.67 14.24
N GLU A 279 15.77 0.35 13.35
CA GLU A 279 16.65 -0.81 13.39
C GLU A 279 17.36 -1.00 14.74
N ARG A 280 17.87 0.04 15.40
CA ARG A 280 18.66 -0.15 16.63
C ARG A 280 17.78 -0.54 17.82
N THR A 281 16.59 0.06 17.91
CA THR A 281 15.56 -0.34 18.88
C THR A 281 15.06 -1.76 18.60
N PHE A 282 15.04 -2.15 17.32
CA PHE A 282 14.58 -3.44 16.84
C PHE A 282 15.61 -4.56 17.03
N LEU A 283 16.86 -4.37 16.60
CA LEU A 283 17.98 -5.30 16.82
C LEU A 283 18.17 -5.55 18.31
N TYR A 284 18.02 -4.53 19.16
CA TYR A 284 18.06 -4.70 20.61
C TYR A 284 16.95 -5.64 21.12
N LYS A 285 15.74 -5.59 20.56
CA LYS A 285 14.65 -6.51 20.92
C LYS A 285 14.90 -7.92 20.36
N THR A 286 15.41 -8.03 19.14
CA THR A 286 15.69 -9.30 18.46
C THR A 286 16.87 -10.05 19.08
N GLU A 287 17.96 -9.35 19.43
CA GLU A 287 19.11 -9.89 20.21
C GLU A 287 18.64 -10.46 21.56
N LYS A 288 17.68 -9.78 22.22
CA LYS A 288 17.10 -10.23 23.49
C LYS A 288 16.17 -11.44 23.35
N LEU A 289 15.51 -11.59 22.19
CA LEU A 289 14.62 -12.72 21.90
C LEU A 289 15.39 -13.98 21.45
N LEU A 290 16.52 -13.82 20.75
CA LEU A 290 17.21 -14.95 20.13
C LEU A 290 18.24 -15.66 21.02
N HIS A 291 18.74 -15.07 22.12
CA HIS A 291 19.70 -15.69 23.07
C HIS A 291 20.96 -16.38 22.48
N THR A 292 21.18 -16.39 21.16
CA THR A 292 22.19 -17.22 20.48
C THR A 292 23.07 -16.47 19.50
N ALA A 293 22.76 -15.22 19.15
CA ALA A 293 23.62 -14.43 18.28
C ALA A 293 24.80 -13.88 19.09
N THR A 294 25.99 -14.46 18.91
CA THR A 294 27.24 -13.75 19.24
C THR A 294 27.22 -12.39 18.54
N ASP A 295 27.45 -11.33 19.32
CA ASP A 295 27.29 -9.87 19.06
C ASP A 295 27.90 -9.32 17.73
N THR A 296 28.53 -10.18 16.91
CA THR A 296 29.38 -9.80 15.77
C THR A 296 28.76 -9.97 14.38
N ASP A 297 27.73 -10.79 14.13
CA ASP A 297 27.32 -11.08 12.74
C ASP A 297 26.10 -10.31 12.22
N LEU A 298 25.03 -10.12 13.01
CA LEU A 298 23.80 -9.46 12.51
C LEU A 298 24.03 -8.02 12.05
N ARG A 299 24.95 -7.29 12.69
CA ARG A 299 25.25 -5.88 12.34
C ARG A 299 25.96 -5.72 11.00
N SER A 300 26.62 -6.76 10.50
CA SER A 300 27.30 -6.73 9.20
C SER A 300 26.31 -6.79 8.02
N TYR A 301 25.22 -7.54 8.17
CA TYR A 301 24.20 -7.74 7.13
C TYR A 301 23.34 -6.50 6.84
N PHE A 302 23.26 -5.53 7.77
CA PHE A 302 22.45 -4.32 7.64
C PHE A 302 23.28 -3.05 7.36
N GLN A 303 24.56 -3.18 7.01
CA GLN A 303 25.40 -2.02 6.68
C GLN A 303 24.85 -1.26 5.45
N GLY A 304 24.41 -0.02 5.67
CA GLY A 304 23.96 0.89 4.60
C GLY A 304 22.47 0.81 4.25
N ALA A 305 21.67 0.05 5.01
CA ALA A 305 20.23 0.01 4.84
C ALA A 305 19.54 1.19 5.51
N ALA A 306 18.53 1.76 4.84
CA ALA A 306 17.60 2.72 5.40
C ALA A 306 16.18 2.17 5.24
N PHE A 307 15.42 2.15 6.32
CA PHE A 307 14.16 1.41 6.42
C PHE A 307 12.94 2.33 6.27
N HIS A 308 11.77 1.73 6.10
CA HIS A 308 10.50 2.46 6.02
C HIS A 308 10.32 3.39 7.23
N GLY A 309 10.25 4.69 6.97
CA GLY A 309 10.07 5.72 8.00
C GLY A 309 11.37 6.22 8.65
N ASP A 310 12.55 5.73 8.26
CA ASP A 310 13.81 6.30 8.76
C ASP A 310 14.00 7.75 8.31
N ASP A 311 13.48 8.12 7.13
CA ASP A 311 13.49 9.49 6.62
C ASP A 311 12.55 10.43 7.42
N LEU A 312 11.41 9.93 7.92
CA LEU A 312 10.56 10.69 8.85
C LEU A 312 11.31 11.09 10.13
N SER A 313 12.18 10.22 10.64
CA SER A 313 12.96 10.49 11.84
C SER A 313 13.95 11.66 11.65
N GLN A 314 14.24 12.05 10.40
CA GLN A 314 15.05 13.22 10.07
C GLN A 314 14.24 14.51 10.03
N LEU A 315 12.93 14.41 9.78
CA LEU A 315 12.04 15.57 9.68
C LEU A 315 11.35 15.90 11.00
N PHE A 316 11.08 14.88 11.83
CA PHE A 316 10.29 15.02 13.05
C PHE A 316 11.01 14.43 14.26
N THR A 317 10.88 15.12 15.39
CA THR A 317 11.28 14.57 16.69
C THR A 317 10.24 13.56 17.15
N LEU A 318 10.56 12.27 17.04
CA LEU A 318 9.74 11.20 17.60
C LEU A 318 9.95 11.14 19.13
N ARG A 319 8.96 11.57 19.93
CA ARG A 319 8.99 11.37 21.39
C ARG A 319 8.78 9.89 21.70
N GLY A 320 9.87 9.16 21.91
CA GLY A 320 9.85 7.79 22.44
C GLY A 320 9.86 7.76 23.97
N SER A 321 9.09 6.85 24.55
CA SER A 321 9.04 6.54 25.99
C SER A 321 10.42 6.11 26.51
N GLY A 322 11.02 6.94 27.38
CA GLY A 322 11.95 6.59 28.45
C GLY A 322 12.96 5.47 28.19
N ASN A 323 13.91 5.68 27.28
CA ASN A 323 15.29 5.15 27.30
C ASN A 323 16.03 5.69 26.06
N PHE A 324 16.60 6.91 26.17
CA PHE A 324 17.38 7.48 25.06
C PHE A 324 18.76 6.80 24.96
N PRO A 325 19.20 6.40 23.75
CA PRO A 325 20.61 6.17 23.43
C PRO A 325 21.45 7.46 23.66
N PRO A 326 22.79 7.39 23.70
CA PRO A 326 23.64 8.59 23.80
C PRO A 326 23.34 9.61 22.68
N PRO A 327 23.71 10.90 22.86
CA PRO A 327 23.39 11.96 21.91
C PRO A 327 23.86 11.58 20.49
N PRO A 328 23.05 11.90 19.45
CA PRO A 328 23.38 11.53 18.08
C PRO A 328 24.73 12.13 17.63
N PRO A 329 25.48 11.44 16.77
CA PRO A 329 26.73 11.97 16.19
C PRO A 329 26.49 13.27 15.41
N ILE A 330 27.53 14.11 15.29
CA ILE A 330 27.46 15.38 14.53
C ILE A 330 27.06 15.18 13.05
N THR A 331 27.38 14.01 12.48
CA THR A 331 26.98 13.63 11.12
C THR A 331 25.47 13.56 10.97
N ASP A 332 24.75 13.09 11.99
CA ASP A 332 23.28 13.01 11.97
C ASP A 332 22.66 14.41 12.02
N PHE A 333 23.24 15.33 12.80
CA PHE A 333 22.79 16.73 12.86
C PHE A 333 22.96 17.45 11.52
N ASN A 334 24.14 17.33 10.90
CA ASN A 334 24.39 17.94 9.59
C ASN A 334 23.46 17.39 8.51
N PHE A 335 23.24 16.07 8.51
CA PHE A 335 22.32 15.43 7.58
C PHE A 335 20.86 15.85 7.85
N THR A 336 20.44 15.92 9.11
CA THR A 336 19.12 16.43 9.53
C THR A 336 18.89 17.85 9.00
N ALA A 337 19.85 18.76 9.21
CA ALA A 337 19.78 20.12 8.70
C ALA A 337 19.65 20.15 7.16
N SER A 338 20.35 19.25 6.46
CA SER A 338 20.29 19.12 5.00
C SER A 338 18.93 18.60 4.51
N MET A 339 18.36 17.60 5.19
CA MET A 339 17.01 17.09 4.90
C MET A 339 15.94 18.16 5.12
N LEU A 340 15.98 18.87 6.25
CA LEU A 340 15.05 19.96 6.54
C LEU A 340 15.16 21.08 5.50
N CYS A 341 16.39 21.46 5.14
CA CYS A 341 16.62 22.43 4.08
C CYS A 341 16.00 21.98 2.74
N LEU A 342 16.22 20.73 2.32
CA LEU A 342 15.68 20.20 1.07
C LEU A 342 14.14 20.22 1.04
N PHE A 343 13.50 19.70 2.10
CA PHE A 343 12.03 19.62 2.18
C PHE A 343 11.38 21.00 2.28
N THR A 344 11.93 21.88 3.11
CA THR A 344 11.41 23.26 3.23
C THR A 344 11.63 24.06 1.95
N SER A 345 12.73 23.85 1.24
CA SER A 345 12.97 24.47 -0.06
C SER A 345 11.91 24.07 -1.09
N PHE A 346 11.50 22.80 -1.14
CA PHE A 346 10.39 22.40 -2.01
C PHE A 346 9.07 23.07 -1.63
N ILE A 347 8.80 23.17 -0.33
CA ILE A 347 7.59 23.85 0.16
C ILE A 347 7.60 25.32 -0.28
N THR A 348 8.75 25.99 -0.18
CA THR A 348 8.83 27.45 -0.35
C THR A 348 9.10 27.93 -1.77
N LEU A 349 9.89 27.19 -2.55
CA LEU A 349 10.33 27.57 -3.89
C LEU A 349 9.41 26.98 -4.96
N ASP A 350 9.12 27.74 -6.01
CA ASP A 350 8.35 27.23 -7.15
C ASP A 350 9.14 26.23 -8.01
N ASP A 351 10.47 26.39 -8.03
CA ASP A 351 11.41 25.52 -8.71
C ASP A 351 12.75 25.48 -7.94
N PHE A 352 13.40 24.33 -7.93
CA PHE A 352 14.70 24.09 -7.32
C PHE A 352 15.87 24.80 -8.01
N SER A 353 15.71 25.36 -9.21
CA SER A 353 16.74 26.26 -9.79
C SER A 353 17.03 27.48 -8.89
N GLN A 354 16.08 27.86 -8.03
CA GLN A 354 16.22 28.98 -7.10
C GLN A 354 16.99 28.61 -5.81
N LEU A 355 17.34 27.32 -5.63
CA LEU A 355 17.92 26.81 -4.39
C LEU A 355 19.27 27.46 -4.04
N ASP A 356 20.10 27.82 -5.02
CA ASP A 356 21.40 28.48 -4.79
C ASP A 356 21.25 29.91 -4.22
N SER A 357 20.10 30.55 -4.46
CA SER A 357 19.73 31.84 -3.87
C SER A 357 18.99 31.69 -2.54
N TRP A 358 18.47 30.50 -2.24
CA TRP A 358 17.72 30.20 -1.04
C TRP A 358 18.65 29.96 0.14
N ASN A 359 18.51 30.78 1.17
CA ASN A 359 19.38 30.69 2.35
C ASN A 359 18.74 29.79 3.41
N CYS A 360 19.07 28.50 3.38
CA CYS A 360 18.74 27.62 4.50
C CYS A 360 19.53 28.07 5.73
N ARG A 361 18.82 28.50 6.79
CA ARG A 361 19.45 28.66 8.10
C ARG A 361 19.64 27.28 8.70
N ASN A 362 20.80 27.01 9.27
CA ASN A 362 20.98 25.80 10.06
C ASN A 362 20.04 25.89 11.27
N PRO A 363 19.06 24.98 11.42
CA PRO A 363 18.06 25.06 12.49
C PRO A 363 18.71 25.01 13.88
N PHE A 364 19.92 24.44 13.98
CA PHE A 364 20.70 24.35 15.21
C PHE A 364 21.45 25.64 15.58
N ASP A 365 21.56 26.62 14.67
CA ASP A 365 22.22 27.92 14.98
C ASP A 365 21.43 28.75 16.01
N THR A 366 20.15 28.43 16.22
CA THR A 366 19.31 29.07 17.25
C THR A 366 19.22 28.28 18.55
N ILE A 367 19.74 27.06 18.57
CA ILE A 367 19.84 26.23 19.78
C ILE A 367 21.18 26.54 20.45
N ASP A 368 21.33 27.77 20.91
CA ASP A 368 22.31 28.09 21.93
C ASP A 368 21.91 27.34 23.21
N HIS A 369 22.85 26.59 23.79
CA HIS A 369 22.92 26.10 25.19
C HIS A 369 22.86 24.60 25.51
N LEU A 370 22.61 23.68 24.57
CA LEU A 370 22.55 22.25 24.91
C LEU A 370 23.50 21.38 24.07
N PHE A 371 24.80 21.67 24.19
CA PHE A 371 25.94 20.85 23.74
C PHE A 371 26.57 21.23 22.38
N PHE A 372 27.77 21.82 22.51
CA PHE A 372 28.89 21.96 21.57
C PHE A 372 28.95 23.20 20.63
N VAL A 373 29.61 24.23 21.18
CA VAL A 373 30.49 25.24 20.54
C VAL A 373 29.85 26.18 19.51
N SER A 374 29.59 27.41 19.97
CA SER A 374 29.51 28.63 19.15
C SER A 374 30.71 28.70 18.20
N ARG A 375 30.48 28.52 16.89
CA ARG A 375 31.38 29.07 15.87
C ARG A 375 30.95 30.51 15.60
N ASN A 376 31.87 31.43 15.86
CA ASN A 376 31.75 32.84 15.56
C ASN A 376 31.06 33.11 14.21
N GLY A 377 29.90 33.74 14.24
CA GLY A 377 29.63 34.98 13.49
C GLY A 377 29.99 35.07 12.01
N THR A 378 29.93 33.98 11.24
CA THR A 378 29.86 34.08 9.78
C THR A 378 28.51 33.55 9.31
N THR A 379 27.74 34.42 8.66
CA THR A 379 26.54 34.08 7.89
C THR A 379 26.94 33.28 6.64
N ASP A 380 27.61 32.15 6.82
CA ASP A 380 28.00 31.27 5.74
C ASP A 380 26.77 30.50 5.27
N LYS A 381 26.42 30.70 3.99
CA LYS A 381 25.31 30.01 3.32
C LYS A 381 25.42 28.50 3.57
N PHE A 382 24.42 27.91 4.22
CA PHE A 382 24.37 26.46 4.41
C PHE A 382 24.11 25.79 3.05
N ARG A 383 25.15 25.22 2.44
CA ARG A 383 25.05 24.48 1.18
C ARG A 383 24.72 23.02 1.46
N LEU A 384 23.80 22.44 0.69
CA LEU A 384 23.51 21.01 0.77
C LEU A 384 24.78 20.18 0.45
N PRO A 385 25.20 19.25 1.31
CA PRO A 385 26.44 18.49 1.14
C PRO A 385 26.45 17.71 -0.17
N GLY A 386 27.48 17.90 -0.99
CA GLY A 386 27.66 17.15 -2.25
C GLY A 386 26.82 17.67 -3.44
N LEU A 387 25.90 18.60 -3.23
CA LEU A 387 25.19 19.28 -4.30
C LEU A 387 26.00 20.51 -4.76
N GLN A 388 26.91 20.34 -5.72
CA GLN A 388 27.52 21.49 -6.40
C GLN A 388 26.52 22.02 -7.43
N THR A 389 26.05 23.27 -7.26
CA THR A 389 25.15 24.03 -8.17
C THR A 389 23.82 23.33 -8.48
N ALA A 390 22.71 23.93 -8.04
CA ALA A 390 21.39 23.32 -8.02
C ALA A 390 20.82 22.97 -9.40
N GLU A 391 20.93 21.71 -9.81
CA GLU A 391 19.98 21.10 -10.73
C GLU A 391 19.60 19.70 -10.22
N TRP A 392 18.67 19.64 -9.26
CA TRP A 392 17.81 18.47 -9.10
C TRP A 392 16.60 18.68 -10.03
N PRO A 393 16.66 18.24 -11.30
CA PRO A 393 15.56 18.47 -12.22
C PRO A 393 14.36 17.58 -11.85
N PRO A 394 13.17 17.94 -12.34
CA PRO A 394 12.05 17.00 -12.38
C PRO A 394 12.47 15.69 -13.08
N PHE A 395 11.85 14.60 -12.64
CA PHE A 395 12.06 13.26 -13.14
C PHE A 395 11.76 13.21 -14.64
N ASP A 396 12.77 12.78 -15.39
CA ASP A 396 12.67 12.55 -16.82
C ASP A 396 12.68 11.04 -17.07
N ARG A 397 11.73 10.55 -17.86
CA ARG A 397 11.52 9.11 -18.07
C ARG A 397 12.63 8.44 -18.88
N VAL A 398 13.39 9.20 -19.66
CA VAL A 398 14.53 8.71 -20.45
C VAL A 398 15.79 8.65 -19.57
N LYS A 399 16.07 9.73 -18.83
CA LYS A 399 17.27 9.86 -18.01
C LYS A 399 17.13 9.15 -16.65
N GLN A 400 15.90 9.02 -16.14
CA GLN A 400 15.53 8.41 -14.86
C GLN A 400 16.42 8.88 -13.71
N ARG A 401 16.63 10.20 -13.60
CA ARG A 401 17.47 10.82 -12.57
C ARG A 401 16.75 10.86 -11.23
N TYR A 402 17.49 10.62 -10.16
CA TYR A 402 17.00 10.73 -8.79
C TYR A 402 18.07 11.30 -7.85
N LEU A 403 17.63 11.97 -6.79
CA LEU A 403 18.52 12.48 -5.75
C LEU A 403 18.74 11.39 -4.70
N HIS A 404 19.97 10.90 -4.58
CA HIS A 404 20.34 9.92 -3.56
C HIS A 404 20.74 10.66 -2.29
N LEU A 405 19.92 10.51 -1.24
CA LEU A 405 20.09 11.12 0.07
C LEU A 405 20.89 10.17 0.96
N ASN A 406 22.21 10.31 0.93
CA ASN A 406 23.15 9.64 1.83
C ASN A 406 24.07 10.70 2.48
N SER A 407 25.16 10.30 3.14
CA SER A 407 26.09 11.22 3.84
C SER A 407 26.58 12.39 2.97
N ALA A 408 26.62 12.21 1.65
CA ALA A 408 26.65 13.28 0.66
C ALA A 408 25.52 13.09 -0.36
N PHE A 409 24.78 14.16 -0.66
CA PHE A 409 23.74 14.12 -1.67
C PHE A 409 24.38 13.97 -3.05
N SER A 410 23.82 13.09 -3.87
CA SER A 410 24.34 12.84 -5.22
C SER A 410 23.21 12.56 -6.19
N LEU A 411 23.28 13.12 -7.40
CA LEU A 411 22.35 12.80 -8.47
C LEU A 411 22.78 11.49 -9.12
N ARG A 412 21.87 10.51 -9.15
CA ARG A 412 22.08 9.19 -9.73
C ARG A 412 21.01 8.91 -10.79
N THR A 413 21.13 7.78 -11.48
CA THR A 413 20.18 7.38 -12.53
C THR A 413 19.74 5.93 -12.34
N LYS A 414 18.54 5.60 -12.86
CA LYS A 414 18.05 4.21 -13.01
C LYS A 414 18.04 3.40 -11.71
N TYR A 415 17.47 3.97 -10.64
CA TYR A 415 17.35 3.26 -9.36
C TYR A 415 16.57 1.95 -9.53
N ARG A 416 17.23 0.82 -9.22
CA ARG A 416 16.65 -0.54 -9.29
C ARG A 416 15.89 -0.84 -10.59
N HIS A 417 16.36 -0.28 -11.72
CA HIS A 417 15.63 -0.36 -12.98
C HIS A 417 15.45 -1.80 -13.49
N ARG A 418 16.38 -2.71 -13.19
CA ARG A 418 16.33 -4.11 -13.62
C ARG A 418 15.27 -4.86 -12.83
N GLU A 419 15.30 -4.70 -11.51
CA GLU A 419 14.36 -5.26 -10.56
C GLU A 419 12.93 -4.79 -10.86
N LYS A 420 12.74 -3.48 -11.04
CA LYS A 420 11.45 -2.87 -11.39
C LYS A 420 10.92 -3.35 -12.74
N ALA A 421 11.78 -3.53 -13.75
CA ALA A 421 11.36 -4.06 -15.05
C ALA A 421 10.91 -5.54 -15.00
N VAL A 422 11.52 -6.34 -14.13
CA VAL A 422 11.04 -7.71 -13.89
C VAL A 422 9.65 -7.65 -13.25
N LEU A 423 9.49 -6.90 -12.15
CA LEU A 423 8.20 -6.75 -11.46
C LEU A 423 7.08 -6.21 -12.37
N GLU A 424 7.36 -5.23 -13.23
CA GLU A 424 6.40 -4.68 -14.20
C GLU A 424 5.88 -5.76 -15.17
N ASN A 425 6.77 -6.63 -15.66
CA ASN A 425 6.35 -7.76 -16.49
C ASN A 425 5.51 -8.77 -15.72
N LEU A 426 5.84 -9.04 -14.45
CA LEU A 426 5.11 -9.97 -13.60
C LEU A 426 3.68 -9.46 -13.32
N LEU A 427 3.54 -8.19 -12.95
CA LEU A 427 2.24 -7.57 -12.69
C LEU A 427 1.36 -7.53 -13.95
N ARG A 428 1.92 -7.17 -15.11
CA ARG A 428 1.19 -7.13 -16.39
C ARG A 428 0.69 -8.51 -16.82
N VAL A 429 1.45 -9.57 -16.55
CA VAL A 429 1.02 -10.95 -16.84
C VAL A 429 -0.13 -11.34 -15.91
N SER A 430 -0.04 -11.00 -14.61
CA SER A 430 -1.11 -11.20 -13.63
C SER A 430 -2.41 -10.50 -14.02
N GLU A 431 -2.35 -9.20 -14.33
CA GLU A 431 -3.50 -8.38 -14.73
C GLU A 431 -4.18 -8.92 -15.98
N ARG A 432 -3.42 -9.28 -17.03
CA ARG A 432 -4.00 -9.90 -18.23
C ARG A 432 -4.70 -11.22 -17.93
N THR A 433 -4.20 -11.99 -16.98
CA THR A 433 -4.84 -13.25 -16.57
C THR A 433 -6.12 -12.99 -15.77
N LEU A 434 -6.15 -11.94 -14.96
CA LEU A 434 -7.36 -11.47 -14.27
C LEU A 434 -8.39 -10.91 -15.25
N GLU A 435 -7.98 -10.08 -16.22
CA GLU A 435 -8.84 -9.55 -17.30
C GLU A 435 -9.41 -10.69 -18.13
N LEU A 436 -8.57 -11.61 -18.63
CA LEU A 436 -9.00 -12.81 -19.35
C LEU A 436 -9.92 -13.69 -18.51
N ARG A 437 -9.69 -13.82 -17.20
CA ARG A 437 -10.62 -14.53 -16.31
C ARG A 437 -11.94 -13.79 -16.16
N SER A 438 -11.94 -12.47 -16.00
CA SER A 438 -13.16 -11.66 -15.88
C SER A 438 -13.99 -11.70 -17.17
N GLU A 439 -13.33 -11.69 -18.33
CA GLU A 439 -13.94 -11.88 -19.64
C GLU A 439 -14.47 -13.31 -19.80
N ILE A 440 -13.69 -14.33 -19.40
CA ILE A 440 -14.13 -15.74 -19.42
C ILE A 440 -15.26 -16.00 -18.42
N VAL A 441 -15.29 -15.33 -17.27
CA VAL A 441 -16.36 -15.41 -16.27
C VAL A 441 -17.62 -14.70 -16.78
N SER A 442 -17.48 -13.54 -17.44
CA SER A 442 -18.61 -12.89 -18.12
C SER A 442 -19.10 -13.68 -19.35
N ALA A 443 -18.21 -14.41 -20.03
CA ALA A 443 -18.53 -15.30 -21.14
C ALA A 443 -18.98 -16.71 -20.69
N LYS A 444 -19.02 -16.99 -19.38
CA LYS A 444 -19.46 -18.27 -18.81
C LYS A 444 -20.81 -18.18 -18.08
N GLU A 445 -21.76 -17.43 -18.61
CA GLU A 445 -23.17 -17.62 -18.25
C GLU A 445 -23.87 -18.89 -18.81
N PRO A 446 -23.33 -19.75 -19.71
CA PRO A 446 -23.99 -21.02 -20.05
C PRO A 446 -23.51 -22.26 -19.28
N TYR A 447 -22.37 -22.20 -18.57
CA TYR A 447 -21.77 -23.41 -17.97
C TYR A 447 -22.31 -23.75 -16.58
N PHE A 448 -22.80 -22.77 -15.82
CA PHE A 448 -23.42 -23.01 -14.52
C PHE A 448 -24.72 -23.82 -14.65
N THR A 449 -25.51 -23.60 -15.70
CA THR A 449 -26.76 -24.34 -15.95
C THR A 449 -26.50 -25.81 -16.25
N VAL A 450 -25.48 -26.13 -17.03
CA VAL A 450 -25.12 -27.53 -17.37
C VAL A 450 -24.55 -28.26 -16.15
N MET A 451 -23.73 -27.59 -15.34
CA MET A 451 -23.18 -28.17 -14.11
C MET A 451 -24.27 -28.39 -13.05
N TRP A 452 -25.23 -27.46 -12.92
CA TRP A 452 -26.41 -27.63 -12.06
C TRP A 452 -27.30 -28.78 -12.54
N ILE A 453 -27.57 -28.92 -13.84
CA ILE A 453 -28.32 -30.05 -14.39
C ILE A 453 -27.62 -31.38 -14.08
N MET A 454 -26.30 -31.46 -14.22
CA MET A 454 -25.55 -32.69 -13.88
C MET A 454 -25.56 -33.01 -12.39
N VAL A 455 -25.47 -32.01 -11.51
CA VAL A 455 -25.57 -32.22 -10.05
C VAL A 455 -26.98 -32.69 -9.66
N VAL A 456 -28.03 -32.12 -10.26
CA VAL A 456 -29.42 -32.54 -10.03
C VAL A 456 -29.67 -33.96 -10.55
N VAL A 457 -29.17 -34.31 -11.74
CA VAL A 457 -29.29 -35.67 -12.30
C VAL A 457 -28.55 -36.69 -11.43
N CYS A 458 -27.33 -36.37 -10.96
CA CYS A 458 -26.59 -37.23 -10.03
C CYS A 458 -27.32 -37.39 -8.69
N ALA A 459 -27.92 -36.33 -8.14
CA ALA A 459 -28.68 -36.40 -6.89
C ALA A 459 -29.96 -37.26 -7.03
N VAL A 460 -30.67 -37.15 -8.16
CA VAL A 460 -31.86 -37.97 -8.46
C VAL A 460 -31.48 -39.43 -8.66
N LEU A 461 -30.37 -39.72 -9.34
CA LEU A 461 -29.87 -41.09 -9.51
C LEU A 461 -29.42 -41.69 -8.18
N LEU A 462 -28.74 -40.92 -7.32
CA LEU A 462 -28.34 -41.35 -5.99
C LEU A 462 -29.57 -41.67 -5.11
N LEU A 463 -30.60 -40.82 -5.16
CA LEU A 463 -31.87 -41.05 -4.46
C LEU A 463 -32.63 -42.26 -5.01
N ALA A 464 -32.62 -42.49 -6.32
CA ALA A 464 -33.22 -43.69 -6.92
C ALA A 464 -32.51 -44.97 -6.48
N VAL A 465 -31.17 -44.96 -6.40
CA VAL A 465 -30.35 -46.06 -5.89
C VAL A 465 -30.62 -46.31 -4.41
N ILE A 466 -30.74 -45.25 -3.60
CA ILE A 466 -31.10 -45.35 -2.18
C ILE A 466 -32.52 -45.92 -2.00
N CYS A 467 -33.51 -45.49 -2.79
CA CYS A 467 -34.88 -46.03 -2.73
C CYS A 467 -34.96 -47.50 -3.21
N LEU A 468 -34.07 -47.93 -4.13
CA LEU A 468 -33.91 -49.33 -4.54
C LEU A 468 -33.31 -50.19 -3.42
N LEU A 469 -32.27 -49.69 -2.73
CA LEU A 469 -31.61 -50.38 -1.63
C LEU A 469 -32.49 -50.52 -0.38
N VAL A 470 -33.43 -49.60 -0.15
CA VAL A 470 -34.32 -49.59 1.03
C VAL A 470 -35.67 -50.31 0.76
N GLY A 471 -35.87 -50.88 -0.43
CA GLY A 471 -37.05 -51.70 -0.76
C GLY A 471 -38.40 -50.96 -0.73
N ARG A 472 -38.39 -49.61 -0.79
CA ARG A 472 -39.58 -48.74 -0.67
C ARG A 472 -39.90 -47.98 -1.96
N LEU A 473 -39.84 -48.68 -3.10
CA LEU A 473 -40.08 -48.11 -4.43
C LEU A 473 -41.45 -47.40 -4.58
N ARG A 474 -42.50 -47.91 -3.93
CA ARG A 474 -43.87 -47.34 -4.08
C ARG A 474 -44.10 -46.04 -3.32
N THR A 475 -43.39 -45.79 -2.22
CA THR A 475 -43.58 -44.56 -1.42
C THR A 475 -42.64 -43.42 -1.82
N CYS A 476 -41.45 -43.72 -2.37
CA CYS A 476 -40.57 -42.69 -2.97
C CYS A 476 -41.15 -42.11 -4.28
N GLY A 477 -41.68 -42.95 -5.17
CA GLY A 477 -42.14 -42.51 -6.50
C GLY A 477 -43.26 -41.46 -6.46
N ASN A 478 -44.20 -41.60 -5.52
CA ASN A 478 -45.33 -40.65 -5.39
C ASN A 478 -44.91 -39.30 -4.79
N ARG A 479 -43.88 -39.26 -3.91
CA ARG A 479 -43.32 -38.01 -3.39
C ARG A 479 -42.41 -37.30 -4.41
N MET A 480 -41.68 -38.05 -5.22
CA MET A 480 -40.81 -37.50 -6.27
C MET A 480 -41.62 -36.86 -7.41
N MET A 481 -42.72 -37.49 -7.84
CA MET A 481 -43.63 -36.91 -8.84
C MET A 481 -44.38 -35.66 -8.33
N SER A 482 -44.60 -35.55 -7.01
CA SER A 482 -45.14 -34.34 -6.38
C SER A 482 -44.15 -33.18 -6.43
N TYR A 483 -42.87 -33.44 -6.12
CA TYR A 483 -41.81 -32.42 -6.15
C TYR A 483 -41.51 -31.93 -7.57
N VAL A 484 -41.48 -32.84 -8.56
CA VAL A 484 -41.27 -32.47 -9.97
C VAL A 484 -42.45 -31.66 -10.53
N ARG A 485 -43.70 -31.98 -10.12
CA ARG A 485 -44.87 -31.18 -10.50
C ARG A 485 -44.90 -29.80 -9.84
N GLU A 486 -44.51 -29.67 -8.56
CA GLU A 486 -44.42 -28.36 -7.90
C GLU A 486 -43.28 -27.49 -8.47
N PHE A 487 -42.17 -28.11 -8.88
CA PHE A 487 -41.03 -27.39 -9.48
C PHE A 487 -41.33 -26.92 -10.91
N GLN A 488 -41.94 -27.77 -11.76
CA GLN A 488 -42.34 -27.39 -13.12
C GLN A 488 -43.48 -26.34 -13.15
N LEU A 489 -44.32 -26.23 -12.12
CA LEU A 489 -45.41 -25.25 -12.05
C LEU A 489 -44.98 -23.86 -11.59
N ARG A 490 -43.81 -23.70 -10.95
CA ARG A 490 -43.28 -22.39 -10.53
C ARG A 490 -42.46 -21.72 -11.64
N GLU A 491 -41.56 -22.44 -12.30
CA GLU A 491 -40.70 -21.84 -13.33
C GLU A 491 -41.46 -21.53 -14.65
N VAL A 492 -42.48 -22.32 -15.01
CA VAL A 492 -43.26 -22.05 -16.24
C VAL A 492 -44.20 -20.85 -16.08
N LYS A 493 -44.54 -20.44 -14.85
CA LYS A 493 -45.40 -19.26 -14.60
C LYS A 493 -44.64 -17.94 -14.62
N GLU A 494 -43.37 -17.92 -14.25
CA GLU A 494 -42.54 -16.70 -14.30
C GLU A 494 -42.02 -16.42 -15.71
N VAL A 495 -41.72 -17.45 -16.50
CA VAL A 495 -41.22 -17.29 -17.88
C VAL A 495 -42.32 -16.88 -18.88
N VAL A 496 -43.59 -17.22 -18.61
CA VAL A 496 -44.71 -16.88 -19.52
C VAL A 496 -45.33 -15.49 -19.22
N SER A 497 -44.98 -14.84 -18.10
CA SER A 497 -45.48 -13.49 -17.78
C SER A 497 -44.65 -12.32 -18.33
N GLU A 498 -43.44 -12.55 -18.83
CA GLU A 498 -42.56 -11.47 -19.36
C GLU A 498 -42.56 -11.34 -20.89
N GLU A 499 -43.14 -12.28 -21.66
CA GLU A 499 -43.14 -12.22 -23.13
C GLU A 499 -44.47 -11.78 -23.80
N VAL A 500 -45.46 -11.26 -23.05
CA VAL A 500 -46.77 -10.81 -23.64
C VAL A 500 -47.06 -9.31 -23.44
N THR A 501 -46.08 -8.48 -23.10
CA THR A 501 -46.32 -7.02 -22.96
C THR A 501 -45.56 -6.08 -23.89
N HIS A 502 -44.72 -6.54 -24.84
CA HIS A 502 -44.22 -5.70 -25.94
C HIS A 502 -44.22 -6.47 -27.27
N GLY A 503 -45.20 -6.17 -28.14
CA GLY A 503 -45.29 -6.65 -29.52
C GLY A 503 -46.63 -7.23 -29.90
#